data_AF-A0A9P9Y7Y0-F1
#
_entry.id   AF-A0A9P9Y7Y0-F1
#
_cell.length_a   1.000
_cell.length_b   1.000
_cell.length_c   1.000
_cell.angle_alpha   90.00
_cell.angle_beta   90.00
_cell.angle_gamma   90.00
#
_symmetry.space_group_name_H-M   'P 1'
#
loop_
_entity.id
_entity.type
_entity.pdbx_description
1 polymer ?
#
loop_
_entity_poly.entity_id
_entity_poly.type
_entity_poly.pdbx_seq_one_letter_code
_entity_poly.pdbx_strand_id
1 'polypeptide(L)'
;MPSTHKKDKPWDTDDIDKWKVDAFTAKDNLGGTFAEESSFATLFPKYREVYLKEAWPLVTKALEKNGIACTLDLVEGCMTVKTTRKTFDPAAILNARDLIKLLARSVPAPQAVKILEDGVACDIIKIRNLVNNKDRFVKRRQRILGPNGTTLKALELLTQTYILVHGNTVSAMGPYKGLKDVRRVVEDCMANIHPIYHVKELMIKRELAKDPELANESWDRFLPNFKKKTLSRRRQPLKVTDKAKKVYTPFPPAPEKSKVDIELENASYFMSKGDKDRAAQNERLEKQRERKAEREKEREAEFVPPEEADRPKKKRKKSKEE
;
A
#
# COMPACT_ATOMS: atom_id res chain seq x y z
N MET A 1 -30.27 31.89 -0.10
CA MET A 1 -31.27 32.22 0.95
C MET A 1 -32.06 30.97 1.26
N PRO A 2 -32.22 30.56 2.53
CA PRO A 2 -33.15 29.50 2.87
C PRO A 2 -34.58 29.98 2.56
N SER A 3 -35.40 29.13 1.96
CA SER A 3 -36.80 29.43 1.61
C SER A 3 -37.57 30.07 2.77
N THR A 4 -38.14 31.25 2.54
CA THR A 4 -39.02 31.99 3.47
C THR A 4 -40.45 31.43 3.51
N HIS A 5 -40.77 30.43 2.69
CA HIS A 5 -42.04 29.70 2.71
C HIS A 5 -41.87 28.30 3.31
N LYS A 6 -41.62 28.23 4.62
CA LYS A 6 -41.86 27.03 5.41
C LYS A 6 -43.23 27.17 6.08
N LYS A 7 -44.30 26.88 5.34
CA LYS A 7 -45.60 26.61 5.96
C LYS A 7 -45.57 25.18 6.47
N ASP A 8 -45.95 24.96 7.72
CA ASP A 8 -46.09 23.61 8.27
C ASP A 8 -47.13 22.87 7.45
N LYS A 9 -46.74 21.70 6.94
CA LYS A 9 -47.62 20.85 6.15
C LYS A 9 -48.49 20.08 7.14
N PRO A 10 -49.83 20.27 7.16
CA PRO A 10 -50.70 19.63 8.16
C PRO A 10 -50.70 18.10 8.11
N TRP A 11 -50.27 17.52 6.99
CA TRP A 11 -50.12 16.08 6.77
C TRP A 11 -48.71 15.56 7.06
N ASP A 12 -47.80 16.41 7.53
CA ASP A 12 -46.39 16.09 7.76
C ASP A 12 -46.13 16.10 9.28
N THR A 13 -46.83 15.23 9.99
CA THR A 13 -46.72 15.05 11.44
C THR A 13 -45.42 14.32 11.78
N ASP A 14 -44.87 14.58 12.98
CA ASP A 14 -43.62 13.96 13.45
C ASP A 14 -43.71 12.43 13.59
N ASP A 15 -44.92 11.86 13.59
CA ASP A 15 -45.19 10.42 13.62
C ASP A 15 -44.91 9.70 12.29
N ILE A 16 -44.81 10.43 11.18
CA ILE A 16 -44.64 9.85 9.84
C ILE A 16 -43.15 9.65 9.54
N ASP A 17 -42.71 8.40 9.49
CA ASP A 17 -41.35 8.06 9.06
C ASP A 17 -41.20 8.24 7.54
N LYS A 18 -40.78 9.44 7.15
CA LYS A 18 -40.55 9.86 5.75
C LYS A 18 -39.46 9.06 5.04
N TRP A 19 -38.68 8.26 5.76
CA TRP A 19 -37.54 7.49 5.23
C TRP A 19 -37.79 5.99 5.25
N LYS A 20 -38.99 5.55 5.66
CA LYS A 20 -39.37 4.14 5.59
C LYS A 20 -39.44 3.70 4.13
N VAL A 21 -38.66 2.68 3.79
CA VAL A 21 -38.68 2.06 2.46
C VAL A 21 -39.62 0.87 2.51
N ASP A 22 -40.77 0.98 1.87
CA ASP A 22 -41.70 -0.13 1.73
C ASP A 22 -41.25 -1.06 0.59
N ALA A 23 -41.49 -2.37 0.76
CA ALA A 23 -41.08 -3.37 -0.21
C ALA A 23 -41.89 -3.23 -1.52
N PHE A 24 -41.20 -3.20 -2.65
CA PHE A 24 -41.85 -3.11 -3.96
C PHE A 24 -42.42 -4.48 -4.35
N THR A 25 -43.75 -4.57 -4.47
CA THR A 25 -44.44 -5.81 -4.82
C THR A 25 -44.88 -5.81 -6.28
N ALA A 26 -45.23 -6.99 -6.80
CA ALA A 26 -45.73 -7.11 -8.17
C ALA A 26 -47.01 -6.30 -8.45
N LYS A 27 -47.77 -5.92 -7.40
CA LYS A 27 -48.97 -5.08 -7.54
C LYS A 27 -48.64 -3.61 -7.78
N ASP A 28 -47.46 -3.17 -7.35
CA ASP A 28 -47.01 -1.78 -7.47
C ASP A 28 -46.48 -1.47 -8.88
N ASN A 29 -46.30 -2.50 -9.70
CA ASN A 29 -45.88 -2.37 -11.09
C ASN A 29 -47.05 -1.91 -12.01
N LEU A 30 -47.45 -0.65 -11.85
CA LEU A 30 -48.51 0.00 -12.64
C LEU A 30 -48.12 0.18 -14.13
N GLY A 31 -46.82 0.21 -14.43
CA GLY A 31 -46.28 0.42 -15.78
C GLY A 31 -46.29 -0.81 -16.68
N GLY A 32 -46.63 -1.99 -16.14
CA GLY A 32 -46.67 -3.24 -16.89
C GLY A 32 -45.29 -3.86 -17.10
N THR A 33 -45.15 -4.70 -18.13
CA THR A 33 -43.92 -5.46 -18.37
C THR A 33 -42.86 -4.63 -19.10
N PHE A 34 -41.58 -4.91 -18.84
CA PHE A 34 -40.49 -4.23 -19.54
C PHE A 34 -40.54 -4.50 -21.06
N ALA A 35 -40.42 -3.43 -21.84
CA ALA A 35 -40.28 -3.52 -23.30
C ALA A 35 -38.86 -3.93 -23.72
N GLU A 36 -37.86 -3.54 -22.94
CA GLU A 36 -36.45 -3.76 -23.21
C GLU A 36 -35.84 -4.82 -22.27
N GLU A 37 -34.78 -5.48 -22.73
CA GLU A 37 -34.05 -6.50 -21.98
C GLU A 37 -32.76 -5.91 -21.40
N SER A 38 -32.57 -6.07 -20.09
CA SER A 38 -31.31 -5.76 -19.41
C SER A 38 -30.56 -7.06 -19.15
N SER A 39 -29.30 -7.12 -19.56
CA SER A 39 -28.45 -8.31 -19.43
C SER A 39 -27.10 -7.94 -18.81
N PHE A 40 -26.68 -8.68 -17.78
CA PHE A 40 -25.36 -8.55 -17.18
C PHE A 40 -24.66 -9.90 -17.16
N ALA A 41 -23.37 -9.91 -17.51
CA ALA A 41 -22.53 -11.09 -17.44
C ALA A 41 -21.32 -10.85 -16.53
N THR A 42 -20.87 -11.89 -15.84
CA THR A 42 -19.63 -11.88 -15.04
C THR A 42 -18.86 -13.17 -15.24
N LEU A 43 -17.57 -13.04 -15.58
CA LEU A 43 -16.65 -14.18 -15.69
C LEU A 43 -16.26 -14.71 -14.32
N PHE A 44 -16.13 -16.03 -14.19
CA PHE A 44 -15.64 -16.68 -12.98
C PHE A 44 -14.40 -17.54 -13.25
N PRO A 45 -13.51 -17.71 -12.24
CA PRO A 45 -12.34 -18.57 -12.41
C PRO A 45 -12.70 -20.06 -12.53
N LYS A 46 -11.95 -20.82 -13.35
CA LYS A 46 -12.21 -22.25 -13.61
C LYS A 46 -12.38 -23.10 -12.35
N TYR A 47 -11.63 -22.84 -11.29
CA TYR A 47 -11.75 -23.59 -10.01
C TYR A 47 -13.10 -23.43 -9.30
N ARG A 48 -13.92 -22.44 -9.68
CA ARG A 48 -15.26 -22.22 -9.09
C ARG A 48 -16.36 -23.02 -9.77
N GLU A 49 -16.09 -23.57 -10.95
CA GLU A 49 -17.09 -24.28 -11.77
C GLU A 49 -17.82 -25.38 -11.01
N VAL A 50 -17.08 -26.26 -10.32
CA VAL A 50 -17.67 -27.41 -9.61
C VAL A 50 -18.70 -26.93 -8.58
N TYR A 51 -18.30 -25.97 -7.74
CA TYR A 51 -19.19 -25.40 -6.74
C TYR A 51 -20.38 -24.65 -7.36
N LEU A 52 -20.14 -23.88 -8.42
CA LEU A 52 -21.21 -23.12 -9.08
C LEU A 52 -22.24 -24.05 -9.70
N LYS A 53 -21.81 -25.15 -10.32
CA LYS A 53 -22.70 -26.17 -10.89
C LYS A 53 -23.59 -26.80 -9.81
N GLU A 54 -23.04 -27.14 -8.66
CA GLU A 54 -23.78 -27.72 -7.53
C GLU A 54 -24.75 -26.72 -6.89
N ALA A 55 -24.33 -25.47 -6.73
CA ALA A 55 -25.12 -24.43 -6.08
C ALA A 55 -26.10 -23.71 -7.03
N TRP A 56 -25.97 -23.88 -8.36
CA TRP A 56 -26.79 -23.18 -9.36
C TRP A 56 -28.30 -23.33 -9.17
N PRO A 57 -28.84 -24.53 -8.83
CA PRO A 57 -30.28 -24.70 -8.62
C PRO A 57 -30.85 -23.84 -7.48
N LEU A 58 -30.01 -23.47 -6.51
CA LEU A 58 -30.41 -22.56 -5.44
C LEU A 58 -30.50 -21.12 -5.96
N VAL A 59 -29.53 -20.72 -6.80
CA VAL A 59 -29.49 -19.39 -7.43
C VAL A 59 -30.66 -19.18 -8.39
N THR A 60 -30.98 -20.18 -9.23
CA THR A 60 -32.12 -20.12 -10.16
C THR A 60 -33.43 -19.93 -9.40
N LYS A 61 -33.69 -20.76 -8.37
CA LYS A 61 -34.90 -20.64 -7.54
C LYS A 61 -35.01 -19.30 -6.82
N ALA A 62 -33.89 -18.69 -6.45
CA ALA A 62 -33.88 -17.38 -5.80
C ALA A 62 -34.21 -16.25 -6.79
N LEU A 63 -33.63 -16.28 -8.00
CA LEU A 63 -33.85 -15.26 -9.03
C LEU A 63 -35.20 -15.37 -9.73
N GLU A 64 -35.74 -16.59 -9.86
CA GLU A 64 -37.07 -16.85 -10.41
C GLU A 64 -38.18 -16.13 -9.63
N LYS A 65 -38.03 -15.98 -8.30
CA LYS A 65 -38.97 -15.22 -7.46
C LYS A 65 -39.11 -13.76 -7.88
N ASN A 66 -38.02 -13.18 -8.40
CA ASN A 66 -37.98 -11.80 -8.88
C ASN A 66 -38.22 -11.73 -10.41
N GLY A 67 -38.55 -12.86 -11.05
CA GLY A 67 -38.77 -12.93 -12.49
C GLY A 67 -37.50 -12.71 -13.33
N ILE A 68 -36.31 -12.99 -12.79
CA ILE A 68 -35.02 -12.82 -13.48
C ILE A 68 -34.53 -14.17 -13.99
N ALA A 69 -34.13 -14.23 -15.26
CA ALA A 69 -33.51 -15.41 -15.85
C ALA A 69 -32.00 -15.40 -15.57
N CYS A 70 -31.42 -16.58 -15.32
CA CYS A 70 -29.99 -16.72 -15.16
C CYS A 70 -29.46 -17.94 -15.91
N THR A 71 -28.30 -17.79 -16.55
CA THR A 71 -27.60 -18.86 -17.27
C THR A 71 -26.17 -19.01 -16.75
N LEU A 72 -25.70 -20.26 -16.68
CA LEU A 72 -24.34 -20.61 -16.31
C LEU A 72 -23.67 -21.27 -17.51
N ASP A 73 -22.68 -20.60 -18.09
CA ASP A 73 -21.87 -21.14 -19.17
C ASP A 73 -20.54 -21.67 -18.61
N LEU A 74 -20.33 -22.98 -18.78
CA LEU A 74 -19.13 -23.68 -18.32
C LEU A 74 -18.00 -23.70 -19.37
N VAL A 75 -18.33 -23.43 -20.64
CA VAL A 75 -17.36 -23.37 -21.74
C VAL A 75 -16.65 -22.03 -21.69
N GLU A 76 -17.41 -20.93 -21.70
CA GLU A 76 -16.84 -19.58 -21.57
C GLU A 76 -16.45 -19.23 -20.11
N GLY A 77 -17.02 -19.93 -19.13
CA GLY A 77 -16.80 -19.63 -17.72
C GLY A 77 -17.47 -18.32 -17.29
N CYS A 78 -18.71 -18.09 -17.75
CA CYS A 78 -19.48 -16.88 -17.48
C CYS A 78 -20.83 -17.18 -16.83
N MET A 79 -21.27 -16.28 -15.95
CA MET A 79 -22.62 -16.27 -15.40
C MET A 79 -23.34 -15.07 -15.98
N THR A 80 -24.55 -15.27 -16.51
CA THR A 80 -25.36 -14.20 -17.10
C THR A 80 -26.70 -14.13 -16.39
N VAL A 81 -27.17 -12.91 -16.11
CA VAL A 81 -28.51 -12.61 -15.59
C VAL A 81 -29.22 -11.66 -16.53
N LYS A 82 -30.51 -11.91 -16.78
CA LYS A 82 -31.32 -11.17 -17.75
C LYS A 82 -32.71 -10.88 -17.20
N THR A 83 -33.22 -9.68 -17.46
CA THR A 83 -34.63 -9.38 -17.19
C THR A 83 -35.53 -10.16 -18.14
N THR A 84 -36.73 -10.47 -17.68
CA THR A 84 -37.76 -11.16 -18.47
C THR A 84 -39.04 -10.35 -18.48
N ARG A 85 -40.01 -10.77 -19.30
CA ARG A 85 -41.36 -10.19 -19.28
C ARG A 85 -42.09 -10.36 -17.94
N LYS A 86 -41.57 -11.20 -17.02
CA LYS A 86 -42.15 -11.42 -15.68
C LYS A 86 -41.44 -10.61 -14.59
N THR A 87 -40.35 -9.90 -14.91
CA THR A 87 -39.68 -9.03 -13.95
C THR A 87 -40.60 -7.85 -13.66
N PHE A 88 -40.95 -7.66 -12.39
CA PHE A 88 -41.81 -6.56 -11.95
C PHE A 88 -41.00 -5.41 -11.34
N ASP A 89 -39.91 -5.72 -10.64
CA ASP A 89 -39.03 -4.72 -10.04
C ASP A 89 -37.90 -4.31 -11.01
N PRO A 90 -37.79 -3.03 -11.39
CA PRO A 90 -36.72 -2.54 -12.26
C PRO A 90 -35.32 -2.62 -11.62
N ALA A 91 -35.22 -2.52 -10.28
CA ALA A 91 -33.94 -2.52 -9.58
C ALA A 91 -33.40 -3.94 -9.29
N ALA A 92 -34.27 -4.96 -9.27
CA ALA A 92 -33.89 -6.35 -8.99
C ALA A 92 -32.75 -6.88 -9.87
N ILE A 93 -32.63 -6.42 -11.12
CA ILE A 93 -31.53 -6.82 -12.02
C ILE A 93 -30.16 -6.35 -11.52
N LEU A 94 -30.09 -5.22 -10.80
CA LEU A 94 -28.86 -4.72 -10.19
C LEU A 94 -28.42 -5.61 -9.01
N ASN A 95 -29.39 -6.08 -8.21
CA ASN A 95 -29.14 -7.03 -7.14
C ASN A 95 -28.69 -8.39 -7.70
N ALA A 96 -29.30 -8.85 -8.80
CA ALA A 96 -28.88 -10.06 -9.50
C ALA A 96 -27.47 -9.96 -10.11
N ARG A 97 -27.12 -8.80 -10.66
CA ARG A 97 -25.75 -8.49 -11.13
C ARG A 97 -24.75 -8.59 -9.99
N ASP A 98 -25.10 -8.07 -8.82
CA ASP A 98 -24.21 -8.07 -7.66
C ASP A 98 -24.09 -9.47 -7.02
N LEU A 99 -25.17 -10.27 -7.06
CA LEU A 99 -25.15 -11.70 -6.72
C LEU A 99 -24.12 -12.48 -7.55
N ILE A 100 -24.15 -12.38 -8.88
CA ILE A 100 -23.19 -13.11 -9.73
C ILE A 100 -21.75 -12.63 -9.54
N LYS A 101 -21.54 -11.33 -9.26
CA LYS A 101 -20.21 -10.81 -8.90
C LYS A 101 -19.70 -11.39 -7.58
N LEU A 102 -20.56 -11.54 -6.57
CA LEU A 102 -20.19 -12.15 -5.28
C LEU A 102 -19.84 -13.63 -5.44
N LEU A 103 -20.62 -14.37 -6.22
CA LEU A 103 -20.35 -15.78 -6.55
C LEU A 103 -19.00 -15.96 -7.26
N ALA A 104 -18.67 -15.07 -8.20
CA ALA A 104 -17.38 -15.03 -8.89
C ALA A 104 -16.21 -14.72 -7.93
N ARG A 105 -16.46 -14.04 -6.80
CA ARG A 105 -15.49 -13.78 -5.72
C ARG A 105 -15.52 -14.81 -4.60
N SER A 106 -16.05 -16.00 -4.88
CA SER A 106 -16.03 -17.15 -3.97
C SER A 106 -16.90 -17.01 -2.72
N VAL A 107 -17.86 -16.09 -2.71
CA VAL A 107 -18.88 -16.06 -1.65
C VAL A 107 -19.80 -17.28 -1.80
N PRO A 108 -20.11 -18.01 -0.72
CA PRO A 108 -21.05 -19.13 -0.77
C PRO A 108 -22.45 -18.68 -1.19
N ALA A 109 -23.13 -19.48 -2.02
CA ALA A 109 -24.45 -19.13 -2.56
C ALA A 109 -25.52 -18.85 -1.48
N PRO A 110 -25.63 -19.62 -0.38
CA PRO A 110 -26.61 -19.31 0.68
C PRO A 110 -26.40 -17.95 1.33
N GLN A 111 -25.15 -17.48 1.39
CA GLN A 111 -24.82 -16.17 1.92
C GLN A 111 -25.01 -15.07 0.87
N ALA A 112 -24.65 -15.36 -0.39
CA ALA A 112 -24.74 -14.40 -1.49
C ALA A 112 -26.20 -14.04 -1.81
N VAL A 113 -27.14 -14.98 -1.73
CA VAL A 113 -28.57 -14.77 -2.03
C VAL A 113 -29.23 -13.71 -1.15
N LYS A 114 -28.70 -13.44 0.04
CA LYS A 114 -29.16 -12.36 0.92
C LYS A 114 -29.03 -10.97 0.29
N ILE A 115 -28.25 -10.81 -0.79
CA ILE A 115 -28.18 -9.55 -1.55
C ILE A 115 -29.47 -9.20 -2.29
N LEU A 116 -30.38 -10.17 -2.44
CA LEU A 116 -31.69 -9.94 -3.04
C LEU A 116 -32.68 -9.32 -2.05
N GLU A 117 -32.34 -9.28 -0.75
CA GLU A 117 -33.14 -8.64 0.31
C GLU A 117 -32.82 -7.14 0.38
N ASP A 118 -33.83 -6.32 0.61
CA ASP A 118 -33.66 -4.88 0.75
C ASP A 118 -32.80 -4.52 1.97
N GLY A 119 -31.98 -3.48 1.82
CA GLY A 119 -31.08 -2.99 2.87
C GLY A 119 -29.75 -3.76 2.98
N VAL A 120 -29.58 -4.87 2.24
CA VAL A 120 -28.30 -5.55 2.08
C VAL A 120 -27.65 -5.07 0.79
N ALA A 121 -26.44 -4.53 0.89
CA ALA A 121 -25.62 -4.16 -0.25
C ALA A 121 -24.33 -4.98 -0.25
N CYS A 122 -23.59 -4.92 -1.36
CA CYS A 122 -22.28 -5.53 -1.48
C CYS A 122 -21.21 -4.50 -1.77
N ASP A 123 -19.99 -4.77 -1.32
CA ASP A 123 -18.82 -3.99 -1.68
C ASP A 123 -17.62 -4.91 -2.00
N ILE A 124 -17.00 -4.71 -3.16
CA ILE A 124 -15.83 -5.48 -3.61
C ILE A 124 -14.62 -4.57 -3.60
N ILE A 125 -13.85 -4.63 -2.51
CA ILE A 125 -12.70 -3.77 -2.26
C ILE A 125 -11.47 -4.35 -2.94
N LYS A 126 -10.88 -3.59 -3.87
CA LYS A 126 -9.67 -3.99 -4.59
C LYS A 126 -8.41 -3.65 -3.78
N ILE A 127 -7.71 -4.68 -3.29
CA ILE A 127 -6.50 -4.50 -2.46
C ILE A 127 -5.19 -4.70 -3.22
N ARG A 128 -5.22 -5.26 -4.45
CA ARG A 128 -4.00 -5.60 -5.23
C ARG A 128 -3.02 -4.44 -5.41
N ASN A 129 -3.53 -3.25 -5.71
CA ASN A 129 -2.71 -2.10 -6.12
C ASN A 129 -2.30 -1.21 -4.94
N LEU A 130 -2.66 -1.58 -3.70
CA LEU A 130 -2.38 -0.77 -2.51
C LEU A 130 -0.97 -1.02 -1.95
N VAL A 131 -0.34 -2.13 -2.31
CA VAL A 131 0.98 -2.53 -1.80
C VAL A 131 1.83 -3.11 -2.92
N ASN A 132 2.98 -2.48 -3.20
CA ASN A 132 3.84 -2.89 -4.32
C ASN A 132 4.57 -4.22 -4.09
N ASN A 133 5.01 -4.49 -2.86
CA ASN A 133 5.78 -5.70 -2.54
C ASN A 133 4.82 -6.85 -2.20
N LYS A 134 4.98 -7.98 -2.89
CA LYS A 134 4.18 -9.21 -2.73
C LYS A 134 4.19 -9.74 -1.29
N ASP A 135 5.34 -9.81 -0.64
CA ASP A 135 5.44 -10.34 0.74
C ASP A 135 4.73 -9.43 1.73
N ARG A 136 4.87 -8.12 1.53
CA ARG A 136 4.17 -7.12 2.34
C ARG A 136 2.67 -7.20 2.13
N PHE A 137 2.23 -7.40 0.89
CA PHE A 137 0.83 -7.60 0.54
C PHE A 137 0.25 -8.83 1.25
N VAL A 138 0.92 -9.99 1.16
CA VAL A 138 0.46 -11.22 1.83
C VAL A 138 0.38 -11.03 3.34
N LYS A 139 1.40 -10.42 3.97
CA LYS A 139 1.40 -10.15 5.42
C LYS A 139 0.28 -9.18 5.83
N ARG A 140 0.02 -8.11 5.06
CA ARG A 140 -1.08 -7.17 5.35
C ARG A 140 -2.46 -7.76 5.09
N ARG A 141 -2.61 -8.58 4.04
CA ARG A 141 -3.85 -9.33 3.79
C ARG A 141 -4.14 -10.32 4.92
N GLN A 142 -3.14 -11.07 5.35
CA GLN A 142 -3.27 -11.99 6.49
C GLN A 142 -3.62 -11.26 7.79
N ARG A 143 -3.12 -10.03 7.97
CA ARG A 143 -3.45 -9.18 9.13
C ARG A 143 -4.95 -8.82 9.19
N ILE A 144 -5.62 -8.66 8.05
CA ILE A 144 -7.09 -8.42 8.01
C ILE A 144 -7.83 -9.63 8.57
N LEU A 145 -7.41 -10.85 8.20
CA LEU A 145 -7.98 -12.08 8.73
C LEU A 145 -7.72 -12.21 10.24
N GLY A 146 -6.49 -11.90 10.65
CA GLY A 146 -6.01 -12.05 12.02
C GLY A 146 -5.67 -13.51 12.36
N PRO A 147 -5.14 -13.77 13.57
CA PRO A 147 -4.89 -15.12 14.04
C PRO A 147 -6.22 -15.87 14.15
N ASN A 148 -6.31 -17.07 13.56
CA ASN A 148 -7.51 -17.92 13.55
C ASN A 148 -8.80 -17.21 13.08
N GLY A 149 -8.70 -16.15 12.27
CA GLY A 149 -9.88 -15.40 11.80
C GLY A 149 -10.55 -14.49 12.86
N THR A 150 -9.95 -14.34 14.05
CA THR A 150 -10.53 -13.57 15.16
C THR A 150 -10.79 -12.11 14.82
N THR A 151 -9.85 -11.46 14.12
CA THR A 151 -9.97 -10.04 13.75
C THR A 151 -11.09 -9.85 12.72
N LEU A 152 -11.17 -10.76 11.74
CA LEU A 152 -12.25 -10.75 10.76
C LEU A 152 -13.60 -10.97 11.43
N LYS A 153 -13.72 -11.95 12.33
CA LYS A 153 -14.98 -12.22 13.03
C LYS A 153 -15.43 -11.07 13.92
N ALA A 154 -14.50 -10.42 14.63
CA ALA A 154 -14.79 -9.22 15.39
C ALA A 154 -15.30 -8.08 14.50
N LEU A 155 -14.68 -7.89 13.34
CA LEU A 155 -15.12 -6.89 12.36
C LEU A 155 -16.54 -7.20 11.88
N GLU A 156 -16.83 -8.44 11.47
CA GLU A 156 -18.17 -8.88 11.04
C GLU A 156 -19.26 -8.59 12.08
N LEU A 157 -18.99 -8.88 13.36
CA LEU A 157 -19.96 -8.67 14.46
C LEU A 157 -20.19 -7.19 14.77
N LEU A 158 -19.16 -6.36 14.62
CA LEU A 158 -19.25 -4.91 14.87
C LEU A 158 -19.99 -4.20 13.74
N THR A 159 -19.70 -4.54 12.50
CA THR A 159 -20.28 -3.87 11.32
C THR A 159 -21.55 -4.53 10.81
N GLN A 160 -21.95 -5.69 11.38
CA GLN A 160 -23.08 -6.51 10.92
C GLN A 160 -22.96 -6.89 9.43
N THR A 161 -21.72 -7.10 8.98
CA THR A 161 -21.41 -7.48 7.60
C THR A 161 -20.82 -8.88 7.56
N TYR A 162 -21.01 -9.57 6.45
CA TYR A 162 -20.22 -10.75 6.08
C TYR A 162 -18.99 -10.31 5.29
N ILE A 163 -17.81 -10.80 5.64
CA ILE A 163 -16.55 -10.38 5.00
C ILE A 163 -15.77 -11.60 4.54
N LEU A 164 -15.40 -11.61 3.27
CA LEU A 164 -14.60 -12.66 2.66
C LEU A 164 -13.34 -12.07 2.02
N VAL A 165 -12.19 -12.44 2.58
CA VAL A 165 -10.88 -12.05 2.06
C VAL A 165 -10.39 -13.12 1.10
N HIS A 166 -10.43 -12.85 -0.21
CA HIS A 166 -10.02 -13.82 -1.23
C HIS A 166 -9.10 -13.22 -2.28
N GLY A 167 -7.93 -13.84 -2.43
CA GLY A 167 -6.94 -13.45 -3.42
C GLY A 167 -6.53 -11.98 -3.31
N ASN A 168 -7.00 -11.18 -4.27
CA ASN A 168 -6.63 -9.79 -4.50
C ASN A 168 -7.74 -8.79 -4.14
N THR A 169 -8.85 -9.27 -3.58
CA THR A 169 -10.00 -8.46 -3.20
C THR A 169 -10.57 -8.89 -1.86
N VAL A 170 -11.24 -7.97 -1.18
CA VAL A 170 -12.05 -8.24 0.00
C VAL A 170 -13.49 -7.97 -0.39
N SER A 171 -14.33 -9.00 -0.34
CA SER A 171 -15.76 -8.89 -0.58
C SER A 171 -16.47 -8.68 0.76
N ALA A 172 -17.36 -7.71 0.84
CA ALA A 172 -18.18 -7.46 2.01
C ALA A 172 -19.67 -7.41 1.61
N MET A 173 -20.55 -7.87 2.49
CA MET A 173 -22.01 -7.81 2.33
C MET A 173 -22.66 -7.35 3.61
N GLY A 174 -23.64 -6.46 3.54
CA GLY A 174 -24.41 -6.01 4.70
C GLY A 174 -24.92 -4.59 4.54
N PRO A 175 -25.23 -3.89 5.65
CA PRO A 175 -25.81 -2.55 5.60
C PRO A 175 -24.78 -1.50 5.15
N TYR A 176 -25.25 -0.44 4.48
CA TYR A 176 -24.40 0.62 3.92
C TYR A 176 -23.43 1.25 4.93
N LYS A 177 -23.88 1.50 6.17
CA LYS A 177 -23.02 2.03 7.24
C LYS A 177 -21.86 1.08 7.54
N GLY A 178 -22.16 -0.21 7.71
CA GLY A 178 -21.17 -1.25 7.94
C GLY A 178 -20.18 -1.39 6.79
N LEU A 179 -20.64 -1.36 5.54
CA LEU A 179 -19.77 -1.42 4.36
C LEU A 179 -18.78 -0.25 4.30
N LYS A 180 -19.23 0.97 4.62
CA LYS A 180 -18.36 2.15 4.67
C LYS A 180 -17.26 2.01 5.71
N ASP A 181 -17.59 1.48 6.89
CA ASP A 181 -16.59 1.20 7.92
C ASP A 181 -15.62 0.10 7.50
N VAL A 182 -16.11 -1.02 6.95
CA VAL A 182 -15.25 -2.11 6.46
C VAL A 182 -14.29 -1.62 5.38
N ARG A 183 -14.77 -0.82 4.42
CA ARG A 183 -13.93 -0.23 3.37
C ARG A 183 -12.78 0.58 3.97
N ARG A 184 -13.10 1.48 4.90
CA ARG A 184 -12.08 2.28 5.61
C ARG A 184 -11.06 1.38 6.31
N VAL A 185 -11.51 0.38 7.07
CA VAL A 185 -10.62 -0.54 7.80
C VAL A 185 -9.69 -1.30 6.85
N VAL A 186 -10.19 -1.79 5.72
CA VAL A 186 -9.42 -2.56 4.74
C VAL A 186 -8.37 -1.68 4.05
N GLU A 187 -8.77 -0.48 3.61
CA GLU A 187 -7.87 0.48 2.95
C GLU A 187 -6.77 0.94 3.92
N ASP A 188 -7.11 1.29 5.16
CA ASP A 188 -6.16 1.69 6.20
C ASP A 188 -5.23 0.55 6.63
N CYS A 189 -5.74 -0.68 6.70
CA CYS A 189 -4.93 -1.86 6.96
C CYS A 189 -3.86 -2.06 5.87
N MET A 190 -4.25 -1.83 4.61
CA MET A 190 -3.33 -1.83 3.48
C MET A 190 -2.39 -0.63 3.50
N ALA A 191 -2.77 0.50 4.09
CA ALA A 191 -1.93 1.67 4.35
C ALA A 191 -1.01 1.55 5.60
N ASN A 192 -0.85 0.33 6.14
CA ASN A 192 0.01 -0.01 7.29
C ASN A 192 -0.54 0.31 8.68
N ILE A 193 -1.81 0.68 8.81
CA ILE A 193 -2.48 0.77 10.11
C ILE A 193 -2.88 -0.67 10.53
N HIS A 194 -2.92 -0.98 11.82
CA HIS A 194 -3.35 -2.31 12.27
C HIS A 194 -4.87 -2.33 12.45
N PRO A 195 -5.62 -3.32 11.93
CA PRO A 195 -7.09 -3.33 11.98
C PRO A 195 -7.65 -3.34 13.40
N ILE A 196 -6.92 -3.90 14.37
CA ILE A 196 -7.25 -3.82 15.82
C ILE A 196 -7.54 -2.38 16.29
N TYR A 197 -6.86 -1.38 15.73
CA TYR A 197 -7.10 0.01 16.11
C TYR A 197 -8.51 0.45 15.72
N HIS A 198 -8.96 0.09 14.52
CA HIS A 198 -10.33 0.36 14.09
C HIS A 198 -11.35 -0.53 14.80
N VAL A 199 -11.00 -1.77 15.14
CA VAL A 199 -11.87 -2.62 15.96
C VAL A 199 -12.15 -1.95 17.31
N LYS A 200 -11.11 -1.44 17.99
CA LYS A 200 -11.27 -0.67 19.23
C LYS A 200 -12.07 0.61 19.02
N GLU A 201 -11.79 1.34 17.95
CA GLU A 201 -12.55 2.54 17.56
C GLU A 201 -14.05 2.23 17.40
N LEU A 202 -14.39 1.17 16.67
CA LEU A 202 -15.77 0.73 16.44
C LEU A 202 -16.46 0.24 17.72
N MET A 203 -15.73 -0.45 18.60
CA MET A 203 -16.26 -0.83 19.92
C MET A 203 -16.65 0.41 20.74
N ILE A 204 -15.76 1.41 20.81
CA ILE A 204 -16.02 2.65 21.54
C ILE A 204 -17.19 3.41 20.91
N LYS A 205 -17.23 3.55 19.58
CA LYS A 205 -18.35 4.20 18.89
C LYS A 205 -19.68 3.50 19.15
N ARG A 206 -19.69 2.17 19.22
CA ARG A 206 -20.91 1.41 19.49
C ARG A 206 -21.41 1.58 20.92
N GLU A 207 -20.51 1.75 21.90
CA GLU A 207 -20.89 2.08 23.27
C GLU A 207 -21.38 3.52 23.38
N LEU A 208 -20.64 4.49 22.82
CA LEU A 208 -21.03 5.91 22.82
C LEU A 208 -22.36 6.16 22.09
N ALA A 209 -22.67 5.39 21.05
CA ALA A 209 -23.94 5.50 20.32
C ALA A 209 -25.16 5.08 21.14
N LYS A 210 -24.99 4.38 22.27
CA LYS A 210 -26.10 4.02 23.17
C LYS A 210 -26.52 5.19 24.04
N ASP A 211 -25.61 6.15 24.28
CA ASP A 211 -25.85 7.29 25.15
C ASP A 211 -26.55 8.42 24.36
N PRO A 212 -27.80 8.78 24.68
CA PRO A 212 -28.56 9.76 23.90
C PRO A 212 -28.02 11.19 24.06
N GLU A 213 -27.37 11.52 25.18
CA GLU A 213 -26.81 12.85 25.47
C GLU A 213 -25.67 13.23 24.52
N LEU A 214 -24.86 12.23 24.11
CA LEU A 214 -23.65 12.42 23.30
C LEU A 214 -23.93 12.32 21.80
N ALA A 215 -25.18 12.11 21.37
CA ALA A 215 -25.53 11.85 19.97
C ALA A 215 -25.21 13.03 19.03
N ASN A 216 -25.28 14.27 19.54
CA ASN A 216 -25.06 15.49 18.75
C ASN A 216 -23.65 16.08 18.93
N GLU A 217 -22.81 15.48 19.78
CA GLU A 217 -21.46 15.95 20.05
C GLU A 217 -20.40 15.19 19.23
N SER A 218 -19.24 15.83 18.98
CA SER A 218 -18.12 15.12 18.35
C SER A 218 -17.48 14.13 19.32
N TRP A 219 -17.34 12.88 18.88
CA TRP A 219 -16.71 11.81 19.68
C TRP A 219 -15.18 11.78 19.62
N ASP A 220 -14.54 12.71 18.91
CA ASP A 220 -13.08 12.71 18.70
C ASP A 220 -12.25 12.70 20.00
N ARG A 221 -12.81 13.25 21.09
CA ARG A 221 -12.19 13.24 22.42
C ARG A 221 -12.05 11.83 23.00
N PHE A 222 -13.02 10.95 22.72
CA PHE A 222 -13.08 9.59 23.25
C PHE A 222 -12.39 8.58 22.33
N LEU A 223 -12.22 8.94 21.05
CA LEU A 223 -11.60 8.06 20.07
C LEU A 223 -10.07 8.01 20.24
N PRO A 224 -9.48 6.80 20.34
CA PRO A 224 -8.03 6.67 20.48
C PRO A 224 -7.30 7.14 19.22
N ASN A 225 -6.42 8.13 19.38
CA ASN A 225 -5.60 8.66 18.28
C ASN A 225 -4.33 7.82 18.07
N PHE A 226 -4.37 6.84 17.17
CA PHE A 226 -3.20 6.04 16.78
C PHE A 226 -2.38 6.71 15.67
N LYS A 227 -2.05 7.99 15.84
CA LYS A 227 -1.15 8.69 14.92
C LYS A 227 0.26 8.13 15.07
N LYS A 228 0.91 7.86 13.93
CA LYS A 228 2.33 7.51 13.91
C LYS A 228 3.11 8.66 14.54
N LYS A 229 3.68 8.45 15.73
CA LYS A 229 4.66 9.38 16.31
C LYS A 229 5.94 9.27 15.49
N THR A 230 6.01 10.00 14.37
CA THR A 230 7.28 10.25 13.71
C THR A 230 8.05 11.21 14.60
N LEU A 231 9.12 10.73 15.23
CA LEU A 231 10.14 11.62 15.80
C LEU A 231 10.63 12.50 14.65
N SER A 232 10.13 13.73 14.59
CA SER A 232 10.37 14.70 13.51
C SER A 232 11.85 15.02 13.33
N ARG A 233 12.65 14.73 14.35
CA ARG A 233 14.10 14.87 14.34
C ARG A 233 14.76 13.50 14.41
N ARG A 234 14.83 12.83 13.26
CA ARG A 234 15.87 11.81 13.10
C ARG A 234 17.20 12.56 13.22
N ARG A 235 17.98 12.28 14.28
CA ARG A 235 19.33 12.88 14.43
C ARG A 235 20.09 12.64 13.12
N GLN A 236 20.66 13.70 12.55
CA GLN A 236 21.52 13.54 11.39
C GLN A 236 22.69 12.65 11.83
N PRO A 237 22.97 11.55 11.10
CA PRO A 237 24.10 10.72 11.44
C PRO A 237 25.38 11.54 11.30
N LEU A 238 26.35 11.34 12.20
CA LEU A 238 27.64 12.06 12.20
C LEU A 238 28.40 11.93 10.87
N LYS A 239 28.12 10.85 10.13
CA LYS A 239 28.60 10.63 8.76
C LYS A 239 27.40 10.62 7.81
N VAL A 240 27.16 11.75 7.15
CA VAL A 240 26.26 11.83 6.00
C VAL A 240 27.07 11.46 4.77
N THR A 241 26.65 10.42 4.05
CA THR A 241 27.30 10.04 2.79
C THR A 241 26.76 10.95 1.67
N ASP A 242 27.61 11.82 1.13
CA ASP A 242 27.26 12.65 -0.02
C ASP A 242 27.04 11.78 -1.26
N LYS A 243 25.77 11.53 -1.60
CA LYS A 243 25.38 10.74 -2.77
C LYS A 243 25.74 11.40 -4.10
N ALA A 244 26.05 12.70 -4.10
CA ALA A 244 26.56 13.42 -5.27
C ALA A 244 27.84 12.78 -5.84
N LYS A 245 28.64 12.11 -5.00
CA LYS A 245 29.87 11.42 -5.43
C LYS A 245 29.61 10.05 -6.08
N LYS A 246 28.38 9.55 -6.08
CA LYS A 246 27.99 8.25 -6.67
C LYS A 246 27.13 8.47 -7.91
N VAL A 247 27.69 9.13 -8.91
CA VAL A 247 27.04 9.28 -10.22
C VAL A 247 26.93 7.91 -10.88
N TYR A 248 25.73 7.58 -11.37
CA TYR A 248 25.50 6.30 -12.04
C TYR A 248 26.27 6.26 -13.36
N THR A 249 27.17 5.29 -13.51
CA THR A 249 27.83 4.97 -14.77
C THR A 249 27.28 3.63 -15.26
N PRO A 250 26.82 3.52 -16.53
CA PRO A 250 26.32 2.25 -17.07
C PRO A 250 27.46 1.24 -17.31
N PHE A 251 28.70 1.72 -17.38
CA PHE A 251 29.88 0.89 -17.50
C PHE A 251 30.36 0.45 -16.11
N PRO A 252 30.56 -0.87 -15.89
CA PRO A 252 31.17 -1.35 -14.65
C PRO A 252 32.63 -0.89 -14.57
N PRO A 253 33.18 -0.67 -13.36
CA PRO A 253 34.61 -0.46 -13.20
C PRO A 253 35.37 -1.71 -13.67
N ALA A 254 36.60 -1.51 -14.15
CA ALA A 254 37.46 -2.63 -14.50
C ALA A 254 37.67 -3.53 -13.26
N PRO A 255 37.63 -4.87 -13.42
CA PRO A 255 37.93 -5.77 -12.33
C PRO A 255 39.36 -5.55 -11.84
N GLU A 256 39.61 -5.79 -10.56
CA GLU A 256 40.96 -5.79 -10.02
C GLU A 256 41.77 -6.90 -10.71
N LYS A 257 42.93 -6.54 -11.27
CA LYS A 257 43.80 -7.48 -11.99
C LYS A 257 44.31 -8.54 -11.02
N SER A 258 44.39 -9.79 -11.46
CA SER A 258 44.97 -10.85 -10.64
C SER A 258 46.47 -10.61 -10.44
N LYS A 259 47.08 -11.24 -9.43
CA LYS A 259 48.54 -11.18 -9.25
C LYS A 259 49.28 -11.65 -10.51
N VAL A 260 48.75 -12.67 -11.19
CA VAL A 260 49.30 -13.20 -12.44
C VAL A 260 49.21 -12.16 -13.55
N ASP A 261 48.07 -11.47 -13.68
CA ASP A 261 47.91 -10.42 -14.69
C ASP A 261 48.85 -9.23 -14.43
N ILE A 262 49.00 -8.83 -13.17
CA ILE A 262 49.95 -7.77 -12.77
C ILE A 262 51.39 -8.21 -13.11
N GLU A 263 51.74 -9.47 -12.84
CA GLU A 263 53.07 -10.00 -13.13
C GLU A 263 53.32 -10.11 -14.65
N LEU A 264 52.30 -10.47 -15.43
CA LEU A 264 52.34 -10.53 -16.90
C LEU A 264 52.47 -9.12 -17.51
N GLU A 265 51.71 -8.14 -17.01
CA GLU A 265 51.81 -6.74 -17.44
C GLU A 265 53.17 -6.13 -17.11
N ASN A 266 53.71 -6.43 -15.94
CA ASN A 266 55.03 -5.96 -15.53
C ASN A 266 56.18 -6.77 -16.15
N ALA A 267 55.89 -7.73 -17.05
CA ALA A 267 56.80 -8.73 -17.63
C ALA A 267 57.62 -9.57 -16.62
N SER A 268 57.47 -9.30 -15.33
CA SER A 268 58.09 -10.01 -14.21
C SER A 268 57.67 -11.47 -14.14
N TYR A 269 56.54 -11.85 -14.72
CA TYR A 269 56.13 -13.26 -14.81
C TYR A 269 57.16 -14.09 -15.60
N PHE A 270 57.75 -13.51 -16.65
CA PHE A 270 58.68 -14.22 -17.54
C PHE A 270 60.12 -14.26 -17.02
N MET A 271 60.45 -13.46 -16.00
CA MET A 271 61.80 -13.42 -15.43
C MET A 271 62.04 -14.62 -14.50
N SER A 272 63.20 -15.26 -14.63
CA SER A 272 63.65 -16.26 -13.67
C SER A 272 63.89 -15.64 -12.30
N LYS A 273 63.79 -16.44 -11.23
CA LYS A 273 64.06 -15.98 -9.85
C LYS A 273 65.45 -15.33 -9.73
N GLY A 274 66.46 -15.90 -10.40
CA GLY A 274 67.82 -15.33 -10.40
C GLY A 274 67.92 -13.98 -11.11
N ASP A 275 67.13 -13.75 -12.16
CA ASP A 275 67.11 -12.46 -12.88
C ASP A 275 66.38 -11.40 -12.07
N LYS A 276 65.29 -11.77 -11.38
CA LYS A 276 64.59 -10.90 -10.43
C LYS A 276 65.51 -10.44 -9.30
N ASP A 277 66.27 -11.38 -8.73
CA ASP A 277 67.21 -11.08 -7.65
C ASP A 277 68.33 -10.14 -8.12
N ARG A 278 68.86 -10.34 -9.34
CA ARG A 278 69.87 -9.46 -9.93
C ARG A 278 69.34 -8.06 -10.19
N ALA A 279 68.14 -7.94 -10.75
CA ALA A 279 67.47 -6.66 -10.97
C ALA A 279 67.26 -5.92 -9.63
N ALA A 280 66.82 -6.62 -8.59
CA ALA A 280 66.63 -6.03 -7.25
C ALA A 280 67.95 -5.57 -6.61
N GLN A 281 69.07 -6.27 -6.83
CA GLN A 281 70.39 -5.84 -6.35
C GLN A 281 70.89 -4.60 -7.09
N ASN A 282 70.72 -4.54 -8.41
CA ASN A 282 71.08 -3.36 -9.19
C ASN A 282 70.26 -2.13 -8.75
N GLU A 283 68.96 -2.28 -8.55
CA GLU A 283 68.09 -1.18 -8.06
C GLU A 283 68.53 -0.70 -6.67
N ARG A 284 68.95 -1.60 -5.78
CA ARG A 284 69.49 -1.23 -4.45
C ARG A 284 70.80 -0.45 -4.56
N LEU A 285 71.70 -0.85 -5.45
CA LEU A 285 72.96 -0.16 -5.69
C LEU A 285 72.72 1.24 -6.27
N GLU A 286 71.79 1.39 -7.22
CA GLU A 286 71.41 2.69 -7.78
C GLU A 286 70.82 3.61 -6.71
N LYS A 287 69.86 3.13 -5.89
CA LYS A 287 69.31 3.90 -4.76
C LYS A 287 70.36 4.32 -3.74
N GLN A 288 71.37 3.48 -3.49
CA GLN A 288 72.49 3.84 -2.62
C GLN A 288 73.35 4.94 -3.25
N ARG A 289 73.59 4.89 -4.56
CA ARG A 289 74.32 5.94 -5.28
C ARG A 289 73.55 7.26 -5.28
N GLU A 290 72.25 7.23 -5.51
CA GLU A 290 71.38 8.41 -5.45
C GLU A 290 71.39 9.05 -4.07
N ARG A 291 71.17 8.26 -3.00
CA ARG A 291 71.23 8.77 -1.62
C ARG A 291 72.61 9.32 -1.24
N LYS A 292 73.67 8.72 -1.76
CA LYS A 292 75.02 9.22 -1.56
C LYS A 292 75.19 10.58 -2.23
N ALA A 293 74.71 10.73 -3.47
CA ALA A 293 74.73 11.99 -4.20
C ALA A 293 73.83 13.06 -3.54
N GLU A 294 72.66 12.70 -3.03
CA GLU A 294 71.80 13.61 -2.26
C GLU A 294 72.49 14.08 -0.98
N ARG A 295 73.10 13.17 -0.21
CA ARG A 295 73.88 13.53 0.98
C ARG A 295 75.10 14.39 0.67
N GLU A 296 75.77 14.14 -0.45
CA GLU A 296 76.87 14.98 -0.92
C GLU A 296 76.36 16.38 -1.27
N LYS A 297 75.22 16.50 -1.98
CA LYS A 297 74.57 17.79 -2.28
C LYS A 297 74.08 18.53 -1.03
N GLU A 298 73.47 17.83 -0.08
CA GLU A 298 73.05 18.41 1.21
C GLU A 298 74.26 18.93 1.99
N ARG A 299 75.34 18.14 2.03
CA ARG A 299 76.59 18.55 2.68
C ARG A 299 77.24 19.75 1.97
N GLU A 300 77.25 19.78 0.64
CA GLU A 300 77.74 20.93 -0.13
C GLU A 300 76.90 22.19 0.14
N ALA A 301 75.59 22.04 0.27
CA ALA A 301 74.69 23.15 0.60
C ALA A 301 74.93 23.70 2.02
N GLU A 302 75.31 22.87 2.99
CA GLU A 302 75.70 23.32 4.35
C GLU A 302 77.00 24.15 4.36
N PHE A 303 77.90 23.94 3.41
CA PHE A 303 79.16 24.69 3.30
C PHE A 303 79.02 26.05 2.58
N VAL A 304 77.86 26.34 2.00
CA VAL A 304 77.55 27.65 1.43
C VAL A 304 76.92 28.53 2.51
N PRO A 305 77.55 29.65 2.92
CA PRO A 305 76.96 30.56 3.89
C PRO A 305 75.60 31.07 3.40
N PRO A 306 74.56 31.09 4.25
CA PRO A 306 73.27 31.68 3.88
C PRO A 306 73.43 33.17 3.57
N GLU A 307 72.82 33.65 2.48
CA GLU A 307 72.85 35.07 2.14
C GLU A 307 72.13 35.90 3.22
N GLU A 308 72.88 36.75 3.93
CA GLU A 308 72.32 37.68 4.91
C GLU A 308 71.71 38.91 4.21
N ALA A 309 70.42 39.16 4.42
CA ALA A 309 69.76 40.39 4.01
C ALA A 309 70.06 41.53 5.01
N ASP A 310 70.65 42.63 4.52
CA ASP A 310 71.01 43.82 5.30
C ASP A 310 69.84 44.40 6.12
N ARG A 311 70.03 44.58 7.44
CA ARG A 311 69.04 45.18 8.36
C ARG A 311 69.16 46.73 8.45
N PRO A 312 68.04 47.48 8.53
CA PRO A 312 68.05 48.95 8.52
C PRO A 312 68.41 49.58 9.89
N LYS A 313 69.25 50.63 9.88
CA LYS A 313 69.74 51.36 11.08
C LYS A 313 68.66 52.26 11.73
N LYS A 314 68.42 52.12 13.05
CA LYS A 314 67.57 53.01 13.86
C LYS A 314 68.38 54.15 14.53
N LYS A 315 67.93 55.41 14.36
CA LYS A 315 68.48 56.64 14.99
C LYS A 315 68.18 56.71 16.50
N ARG A 316 69.17 57.04 17.34
CA ARG A 316 69.01 57.36 18.78
C ARG A 316 68.59 58.83 18.99
N LYS A 317 67.59 59.06 19.86
CA LYS A 317 67.15 60.38 20.36
C LYS A 317 68.08 60.82 21.51
N LYS A 318 68.55 62.08 21.50
CA LYS A 318 69.44 62.69 22.51
C LYS A 318 68.59 63.54 23.48
N SER A 319 68.66 63.28 24.78
CA SER A 319 68.12 64.15 25.85
C SER A 319 69.11 65.29 26.13
N LYS A 320 68.57 66.49 26.42
CA LYS A 320 69.29 67.68 26.91
C LYS A 320 69.11 67.76 28.43
N GLU A 321 70.19 68.06 29.15
CA GLU A 321 70.21 68.58 30.52
C GLU A 321 71.01 69.90 30.50
N GLU A 322 70.68 70.77 31.46
CA GLU A 322 71.09 72.16 31.76
C GLU A 322 72.30 72.79 31.04
#